data_AF-A0A1M7AYH6-F1
#
_entry.id   AF-A0A1M7AYH6-F1
#
_cell.length_a   1.000
_cell.length_b   1.000
_cell.length_c   1.000
_cell.angle_alpha   90.00
_cell.angle_beta   90.00
_cell.angle_gamma   90.00
#
_symmetry.space_group_name_H-M   'P 1'
#
loop_
_entity.id
_entity.type
_entity.pdbx_description
1 polymer ?
#
loop_
_entity_poly.entity_id
_entity_poly.type
_entity_poly.pdbx_seq_one_letter_code
_entity_poly.pdbx_strand_id
1 'polypeptide(L)'
;MHRIVVCSTCDGVDGKGFAARLRIALVQRGLAFEVQDHACMSNCARPLSVAFTAPGKATYLFADIDPAIDLDDTLAFAAMYADCADGWIEDARDAGRLRFCLVGRVPA
;
A
#
# COMPACT_ATOMS: atom_id res chain seq x y z
N MET A 1 -9.06 -10.96 5.92
CA MET A 1 -8.36 -9.84 6.59
C MET A 1 -7.63 -9.05 5.52
N HIS A 2 -7.59 -7.72 5.63
CA HIS A 2 -6.82 -6.90 4.70
C HIS A 2 -5.34 -6.89 5.07
N ARG A 3 -4.47 -6.93 4.06
CA ARG A 3 -3.02 -6.95 4.25
C ARG A 3 -2.34 -5.90 3.38
N ILE A 4 -1.37 -5.21 3.97
CA ILE A 4 -0.40 -4.34 3.29
C ILE A 4 0.97 -5.01 3.38
N VAL A 5 1.62 -5.19 2.23
CA VAL A 5 2.99 -5.73 2.15
C VAL A 5 3.93 -4.65 1.66
N VAL A 6 4.97 -4.34 2.43
CA VAL A 6 6.00 -3.35 2.05
C VAL A 6 7.31 -4.06 1.76
N CYS A 7 7.97 -3.73 0.65
CA CYS A 7 9.30 -4.28 0.35
C CYS A 7 10.35 -3.70 1.31
N SER A 8 11.05 -4.53 2.09
CA SER A 8 12.04 -4.05 3.07
C SER A 8 13.45 -3.87 2.53
N THR A 9 13.77 -4.38 1.34
CA THR A 9 15.11 -4.23 0.72
C THR A 9 15.10 -3.41 -0.56
N CYS A 10 14.11 -2.55 -0.79
CA CYS A 10 14.18 -1.57 -1.88
C CYS A 10 15.40 -0.65 -1.65
N ASP A 11 16.20 -0.45 -2.70
CA ASP A 11 17.42 0.35 -2.61
C ASP A 11 17.09 1.84 -2.39
N GLY A 12 17.91 2.52 -1.59
CA GLY A 12 17.80 3.96 -1.33
C GLY A 12 16.59 4.42 -0.50
N VAL A 13 15.75 3.52 0.04
CA VAL A 13 14.54 3.86 0.80
C VAL A 13 14.37 3.02 2.07
N ASP A 14 13.83 3.61 3.13
CA ASP A 14 13.54 2.90 4.38
C ASP A 14 12.14 2.23 4.36
N GLY A 15 12.06 1.07 3.71
CA GLY A 15 10.82 0.29 3.63
C GLY A 15 10.34 -0.23 5.00
N LYS A 16 11.26 -0.60 5.91
CA LYS A 16 10.89 -1.08 7.25
C LYS A 16 10.32 0.03 8.11
N GLY A 17 10.95 1.21 8.09
CA GLY A 17 10.43 2.40 8.77
C GLY A 17 9.08 2.83 8.23
N PHE A 18 8.88 2.76 6.91
CA PHE A 18 7.57 3.03 6.30
C PHE A 18 6.50 2.04 6.78
N ALA A 19 6.80 0.74 6.78
CA ALA A 19 5.89 -0.28 7.30
C ALA A 19 5.55 -0.05 8.78
N ALA A 20 6.52 0.33 9.61
CA ALA A 20 6.29 0.66 11.02
C ALA A 20 5.36 1.88 11.19
N ARG A 21 5.58 2.95 10.41
CA ARG A 21 4.70 4.13 10.40
C ARG A 21 3.28 3.80 9.95
N LEU A 22 3.12 2.95 8.93
CA LEU A 22 1.81 2.46 8.49
C LEU A 22 1.07 1.73 9.61
N ARG A 23 1.72 0.81 10.33
CA ARG A 23 1.10 0.10 11.46
C ARG A 23 0.51 1.06 12.48
N ILE A 24 1.30 2.06 12.90
CA ILE A 24 0.88 3.04 13.90
C ILE A 24 -0.32 3.86 13.38
N ALA A 25 -0.22 4.38 12.17
CA ALA A 25 -1.23 5.27 11.62
C ALA A 25 -2.56 4.55 11.29
N LEU A 26 -2.51 3.29 10.85
CA LEU A 26 -3.71 2.47 10.62
C LEU A 26 -4.45 2.20 11.93
N VAL A 27 -3.73 1.88 13.01
CA VAL A 27 -4.32 1.72 14.35
C VAL A 27 -4.97 3.02 14.82
N GLN A 28 -4.29 4.15 14.66
CA GLN A 28 -4.84 5.47 15.03
C GLN A 28 -6.13 5.83 14.26
N ARG A 29 -6.26 5.36 13.01
CA ARG A 29 -7.46 5.55 12.18
C ARG A 29 -8.51 4.45 12.35
N GLY A 30 -8.27 3.44 13.18
CA GLY A 30 -9.19 2.31 13.37
C GLY A 30 -9.32 1.39 12.15
N LEU A 31 -8.36 1.42 11.23
CA LEU A 31 -8.37 0.60 10.01
C LEU A 31 -7.73 -0.77 10.29
N ALA A 32 -8.50 -1.84 10.13
CA ALA A 32 -8.07 -3.20 10.41
C ALA A 32 -7.25 -3.81 9.25
N PHE A 33 -5.95 -3.53 9.25
CA PHE A 33 -4.97 -4.07 8.31
C PHE A 33 -3.82 -4.77 9.03
N GLU A 34 -3.40 -5.92 8.49
CA GLU A 34 -2.09 -6.49 8.80
C GLU A 34 -1.05 -5.82 7.92
N VAL A 35 -0.04 -5.18 8.53
CA VAL A 35 1.10 -4.65 7.78
C VAL A 35 2.30 -5.55 8.02
N GLN A 36 2.79 -6.17 6.95
CA GLN A 36 4.02 -6.95 6.96
C GLN A 36 5.05 -6.30 6.03
N ASP A 37 6.30 -6.42 6.41
CA ASP A 37 7.39 -6.22 5.47
C ASP A 37 7.82 -7.58 4.89
N HIS A 38 8.17 -7.59 3.61
CA HIS A 38 8.75 -8.75 2.95
C HIS A 38 10.07 -8.34 2.30
N ALA A 39 11.05 -9.25 2.30
CA ALA A 39 12.41 -8.93 1.89
C ALA A 39 12.44 -8.29 0.49
N CYS A 40 11.94 -8.99 -0.53
CA CYS A 40 12.01 -8.52 -1.91
C CYS A 40 10.67 -8.72 -2.64
N MET A 41 10.28 -7.72 -3.43
CA MET A 41 9.13 -7.79 -4.34
C MET A 41 9.55 -7.66 -5.82
N SER A 42 10.85 -7.82 -6.11
CA SER A 42 11.44 -7.81 -7.47
C SER A 42 11.13 -6.58 -8.32
N ASN A 43 10.89 -5.43 -7.67
CA ASN A 43 10.54 -4.18 -8.35
C ASN A 43 11.53 -3.05 -8.00
N CYS A 44 12.81 -3.40 -7.87
CA CYS A 44 13.88 -2.48 -7.43
C CYS A 44 14.13 -1.31 -8.39
N ALA A 45 13.68 -1.39 -9.65
CA ALA A 45 13.76 -0.28 -10.61
C ALA A 45 12.83 0.90 -10.25
N ARG A 46 11.82 0.68 -9.38
CA ARG A 46 10.84 1.68 -8.97
C ARG A 46 10.55 1.60 -7.44
N PRO A 47 11.54 1.89 -6.58
CA PRO A 47 11.37 1.85 -5.13
C PRO A 47 10.50 3.04 -4.65
N LEU A 48 9.68 2.95 -3.60
CA LEU A 48 9.36 1.82 -2.73
C LEU A 48 8.12 1.05 -3.22
N SER A 49 8.15 -0.28 -3.14
CA SER A 49 7.00 -1.12 -3.47
C SER A 49 6.10 -1.43 -2.27
N VAL A 50 4.79 -1.29 -2.50
CA VAL A 50 3.74 -1.62 -1.54
C VAL A 50 2.61 -2.36 -2.25
N ALA A 51 2.11 -3.43 -1.66
CA ALA A 51 0.95 -4.17 -2.18
C ALA A 51 -0.21 -4.20 -1.18
N PHE A 52 -1.43 -4.14 -1.71
CA PHE A 52 -2.67 -4.33 -0.97
C PHE A 52 -3.35 -5.61 -1.44
N THR A 53 -3.80 -6.44 -0.50
CA THR A 53 -4.51 -7.68 -0.80
C THR A 53 -5.49 -8.05 0.31
N ALA A 54 -6.57 -8.71 -0.05
CA ALA A 54 -7.52 -9.33 0.87
C ALA A 54 -8.27 -10.46 0.14
N PRO A 55 -8.75 -11.48 0.87
CA PRO A 55 -9.59 -12.53 0.27
C PRO A 55 -10.80 -11.94 -0.47
N GLY A 56 -11.02 -12.38 -1.71
CA GLY A 56 -12.13 -11.91 -2.55
C GLY A 56 -12.00 -10.48 -3.08
N LYS A 57 -10.85 -9.82 -2.87
CA LYS A 57 -10.61 -8.46 -3.36
C LYS A 57 -9.45 -8.41 -4.36
N ALA A 58 -9.52 -7.48 -5.30
CA ALA A 58 -8.42 -7.23 -6.21
C ALA A 58 -7.12 -6.93 -5.47
N THR A 59 -6.00 -7.45 -5.96
CA THR A 59 -4.66 -7.17 -5.44
C THR A 59 -4.08 -5.98 -6.18
N TYR A 60 -3.52 -5.00 -5.46
CA TYR A 60 -2.87 -3.82 -6.03
C TYR A 60 -1.37 -3.87 -5.76
N LEU A 61 -0.58 -3.44 -6.74
CA LEU A 61 0.86 -3.20 -6.59
C LEU A 61 1.16 -1.74 -6.92
N PHE A 62 1.81 -1.06 -5.99
CA PHE A 62 2.31 0.29 -6.11
C PHE A 62 3.84 0.32 -6.10
N ALA A 63 4.40 1.36 -6.71
CA ALA A 63 5.83 1.61 -6.84
C ALA A 63 6.10 3.13 -6.84
N ASP A 64 7.36 3.56 -6.71
CA ASP A 64 7.73 4.99 -6.60
C ASP A 64 7.06 5.71 -5.40
N ILE A 65 6.72 4.94 -4.36
CA ILE A 65 6.24 5.50 -3.11
C ILE A 65 7.40 6.19 -2.41
N ASP A 66 7.18 7.42 -1.99
CA ASP A 66 8.09 8.23 -1.19
C ASP A 66 7.67 8.13 0.29
N PRO A 67 8.46 7.42 1.12
CA PRO A 67 8.15 7.26 2.55
C PRO A 67 8.05 8.58 3.33
N ALA A 68 8.65 9.67 2.84
CA ALA A 68 8.62 10.96 3.51
C ALA A 68 7.25 11.65 3.39
N ILE A 69 6.57 11.49 2.26
CA ILE A 69 5.38 12.29 1.93
C ILE A 69 4.10 11.48 1.67
N ASP A 70 4.19 10.20 1.27
CA ASP A 70 3.02 9.45 0.80
C ASP A 70 2.25 8.70 1.89
N LEU A 71 2.58 8.89 3.17
CA LEU A 71 1.93 8.14 4.24
C LEU A 71 0.42 8.39 4.25
N ASP A 72 -0.01 9.64 4.17
CA ASP A 72 -1.44 9.99 4.22
C ASP A 72 -2.21 9.51 2.99
N ASP A 73 -1.61 9.62 1.80
CA ASP A 73 -2.18 9.10 0.55
C ASP A 73 -2.31 7.57 0.58
N THR A 74 -1.32 6.87 1.17
CA THR A 74 -1.36 5.41 1.39
C THR A 74 -2.49 5.01 2.35
N LEU A 75 -2.72 5.80 3.40
CA LEU A 75 -3.81 5.58 4.35
C LEU A 75 -5.18 5.89 3.75
N ALA A 76 -5.28 6.91 2.90
CA ALA A 76 -6.49 7.22 2.15
C ALA A 76 -6.88 6.05 1.25
N PHE A 77 -5.93 5.50 0.49
CA PHE A 77 -6.18 4.30 -0.31
C PHE A 77 -6.57 3.10 0.56
N ALA A 78 -5.95 2.91 1.73
CA ALA A 78 -6.31 1.84 2.66
C ALA A 78 -7.78 1.93 3.10
N ALA A 79 -8.28 3.12 3.39
CA ALA A 79 -9.69 3.34 3.72
C ALA A 79 -10.61 2.97 2.54
N MET A 80 -10.30 3.48 1.35
CA MET A 80 -11.06 3.15 0.13
C MET A 80 -11.10 1.65 -0.15
N TYR A 81 -9.96 0.97 0.03
CA TYR A 81 -9.83 -0.47 -0.18
C TYR A 81 -10.60 -1.28 0.87
N ALA A 82 -10.66 -0.80 2.12
CA ALA A 82 -11.46 -1.43 3.16
C ALA A 82 -12.96 -1.36 2.84
N ASP A 83 -13.44 -0.20 2.38
CA ASP A 83 -14.84 0.08 2.10
C ASP A 83 -15.35 -0.52 0.77
N CYS A 84 -14.44 -0.80 -0.17
CA CYS A 84 -14.80 -1.38 -1.46
C CYS A 84 -14.93 -2.92 -1.39
N ALA A 85 -16.13 -3.46 -1.58
CA ALA A 85 -16.45 -4.88 -1.33
C ALA A 85 -15.55 -5.89 -2.07
N ASP A 86 -15.28 -5.66 -3.35
CA ASP A 86 -14.40 -6.47 -4.21
C ASP A 86 -13.00 -5.85 -4.40
N GLY A 87 -12.73 -4.75 -3.69
CA GLY A 87 -11.50 -3.97 -3.84
C GLY A 87 -11.32 -3.32 -5.21
N TRP A 88 -12.32 -3.32 -6.09
CA TRP A 88 -12.23 -2.69 -7.40
C TRP A 88 -12.50 -1.19 -7.32
N ILE A 89 -11.45 -0.42 -7.03
CA ILE A 89 -11.51 1.04 -6.90
C ILE A 89 -11.47 1.67 -8.29
N GLU A 90 -12.59 2.16 -8.79
CA GLU A 90 -12.67 2.83 -10.10
C GLU A 90 -12.08 4.24 -10.07
N ASP A 91 -12.20 4.93 -8.94
CA ASP A 91 -11.74 6.29 -8.74
C ASP A 91 -10.87 6.38 -7.49
N ALA A 92 -9.59 6.68 -7.67
CA ALA A 92 -8.59 6.80 -6.59
C ALA A 92 -8.13 8.25 -6.37
N ARG A 93 -8.94 9.26 -6.75
CA ARG A 93 -8.58 10.69 -6.57
C ARG A 93 -8.27 11.05 -5.13
N ASP A 94 -8.98 10.47 -4.16
CA ASP A 94 -8.77 10.72 -2.73
C ASP A 94 -7.45 10.15 -2.20
N ALA A 95 -6.82 9.23 -2.94
CA ALA A 95 -5.48 8.71 -2.64
C ALA A 95 -4.35 9.61 -3.18
N GLY A 96 -4.65 10.84 -3.60
CA GLY A 96 -3.64 11.83 -3.94
C GLY A 96 -2.62 11.33 -4.97
N ARG A 97 -1.33 11.52 -4.69
CA ARG A 97 -0.22 11.13 -5.56
C ARG A 97 -0.16 9.62 -5.77
N LEU A 98 -0.57 8.81 -4.79
CA LEU A 98 -0.48 7.35 -4.84
C LEU A 98 -1.20 6.74 -6.05
N ARG A 99 -2.25 7.37 -6.58
CA ARG A 99 -2.93 6.90 -7.79
C ARG A 99 -2.00 6.82 -9.01
N PHE A 100 -0.96 7.67 -9.06
CA PHE A 100 0.05 7.66 -10.11
C PHE A 100 1.19 6.68 -9.84
N CYS A 101 1.29 6.18 -8.61
CA CYS A 101 2.23 5.14 -8.18
C CYS A 101 1.74 3.72 -8.54
N LEU A 102 0.51 3.57 -9.06
CA LEU A 102 -0.05 2.27 -9.42
C LEU A 102 0.75 1.61 -10.54
N VAL A 103 1.26 0.41 -10.28
CA VAL A 103 1.89 -0.46 -11.30
C VAL A 103 0.83 -1.28 -12.00
N GLY A 104 -0.10 -1.83 -11.23
CA GLY A 104 -1.17 -2.65 -11.75
C GLY A 104 -2.05 -3.21 -10.63
N ARG A 105 -3.14 -3.82 -11.06
CA ARG A 105 -4.05 -4.56 -10.19
C ARG A 105 -4.50 -5.85 -10.86
N VAL A 106 -4.80 -6.86 -10.05
CA VAL A 106 -5.23 -8.18 -10.49
C VAL A 106 -6.54 -8.52 -9.78
N PRO A 107 -7.60 -8.96 -10.49
CA PRO A 107 -8.83 -9.41 -9.85
C PRO A 107 -8.60 -10.62 -8.93
N ALA A 108 -9.55 -10.87 -8.03
CA ALA A 108 -9.49 -11.96 -7.05
C ALA A 108 -9.59 -13.36 -7.69
#